data_AF-A0A1E4ZIB8-F1
#
_entry.id   AF-A0A1E4ZIB8-F1
#
_cell.length_a   1.000
_cell.length_b   1.000
_cell.length_c   1.000
_cell.angle_alpha   90.00
_cell.angle_beta   90.00
_cell.angle_gamma   90.00
#
_symmetry.space_group_name_H-M   'P 1'
#
loop_
_entity.id
_entity.type
_entity.pdbx_description
1 polymer ?
#
loop_
_entity_poly.entity_id
_entity_poly.type
_entity_poly.pdbx_seq_one_letter_code
_entity_poly.pdbx_strand_id
1 'polypeptide(L)'
;MAKKQNRTIEIQDTIINLKKIDDSTYINLTDMARKFNERPEVPIQSWMKNASTLKFLELWERLNNPGFKHYQMVVIREELADNGRFISALKWIEMTGAIGISSKRGRYGGTYAHEDIAFEFASWLSAEFKLYLITEFKRLKLEEAERKQLEWNAQRFLTKRNYALQTEAVKQNLLPQSTYKEEDQWIEYASEADILNGALFGTTAKQWREYHPEEDKRGENIRDHASNIQLLVLSNLEAINAEMIRDGVPKEERFLRLQQAALFQLGIYYRDQQLIDKTLGE
;
A
#
# COMPACT_ATOMS: atom_id res chain seq x y z
N MET A 1 18.28 -5.51 -4.08
CA MET A 1 18.07 -4.36 -3.17
C MET A 1 17.23 -3.33 -3.90
N ALA A 2 15.93 -3.26 -3.63
CA ALA A 2 15.07 -2.25 -4.25
C ALA A 2 15.43 -0.88 -3.67
N LYS A 3 15.85 0.04 -4.54
CA LYS A 3 16.23 1.41 -4.18
C LYS A 3 14.96 2.12 -3.68
N LYS A 4 14.96 2.59 -2.42
CA LYS A 4 13.90 3.40 -1.81
C LYS A 4 13.55 4.54 -2.79
N GLN A 5 12.45 4.43 -3.53
CA GLN A 5 12.01 5.50 -4.43
C GLN A 5 11.44 6.60 -3.54
N ASN A 6 12.29 7.56 -3.16
CA ASN A 6 11.80 8.83 -2.65
C ASN A 6 10.98 9.46 -3.78
N ARG A 7 9.67 9.58 -3.58
CA ARG A 7 8.79 10.27 -4.52
C ARG A 7 9.15 11.74 -4.48
N THR A 8 9.22 12.39 -5.63
CA THR A 8 9.51 13.82 -5.75
C THR A 8 8.47 14.49 -6.62
N ILE A 9 8.16 15.74 -6.32
CA ILE A 9 7.47 16.64 -7.24
C ILE A 9 8.42 17.75 -7.65
N GLU A 10 8.31 18.17 -8.89
CA GLU A 10 9.05 19.32 -9.40
C GLU A 10 8.09 20.49 -9.56
N ILE A 11 8.40 21.58 -8.87
CA ILE A 11 7.59 22.79 -8.89
C ILE A 11 8.52 23.94 -9.22
N GLN A 12 8.35 24.51 -10.41
CA GLN A 12 9.10 25.71 -10.85
C GLN A 12 10.61 25.56 -10.56
N ASP A 13 11.22 24.53 -11.14
CA ASP A 13 12.63 24.14 -11.00
C ASP A 13 13.07 23.75 -9.56
N THR A 14 12.12 23.54 -8.65
CA THR A 14 12.38 23.09 -7.28
C THR A 14 11.92 21.66 -7.10
N ILE A 15 12.85 20.76 -6.81
CA ILE A 15 12.54 19.36 -6.46
C ILE A 15 12.16 19.29 -4.99
N ILE A 16 10.94 18.83 -4.72
CA ILE A 16 10.39 18.67 -3.38
C ILE A 16 10.23 17.18 -3.11
N ASN A 17 10.86 16.72 -2.04
CA ASN A 17 10.77 15.33 -1.63
C ASN A 17 9.43 15.06 -0.93
N LEU A 18 8.86 13.90 -1.24
CA LEU A 18 7.70 13.33 -0.60
C LEU A 18 8.10 12.09 0.19
N LYS A 19 7.38 11.84 1.27
CA LYS A 19 7.46 10.61 2.06
C LYS A 19 6.06 10.07 2.27
N LYS A 20 5.92 8.75 2.20
CA LYS A 20 4.73 8.09 2.71
C LYS A 20 4.99 7.74 4.17
N ILE A 21 4.11 8.17 5.05
CA ILE A 21 4.12 7.78 6.46
C ILE A 21 2.74 7.18 6.69
N ASP A 22 2.70 5.89 7.00
CA ASP A 22 1.48 5.08 7.01
C ASP A 22 0.74 5.16 5.65
N ASP A 23 -0.44 5.76 5.64
CA ASP A 23 -1.26 5.98 4.44
C ASP A 23 -1.29 7.42 3.93
N SER A 24 -0.68 8.34 4.65
CA SER A 24 -0.65 9.77 4.31
C SER A 24 0.62 10.18 3.57
N THR A 25 0.52 11.26 2.79
CA THR A 25 1.63 11.78 1.98
C THR A 25 2.23 13.02 2.61
N TYR A 26 3.43 12.88 3.16
CA TYR A 26 4.15 13.98 3.76
C TYR A 26 5.03 14.69 2.73
N ILE A 27 4.96 16.02 2.69
CA ILE A 27 5.67 16.89 1.77
C ILE A 27 6.80 17.61 2.52
N ASN A 28 7.98 17.70 1.93
CA ASN A 28 9.13 18.36 2.54
C ASN A 28 8.98 19.90 2.51
N LEU A 29 8.61 20.48 3.65
CA LEU A 29 8.50 21.93 3.82
C LEU A 29 9.86 22.62 3.67
N THR A 30 10.96 21.94 4.03
CA THR A 30 12.31 22.49 3.86
C THR A 30 12.66 22.68 2.39
N ASP A 31 12.29 21.73 1.52
CA ASP A 31 12.53 21.87 0.07
C ASP A 31 11.67 23.00 -0.51
N MET A 32 10.40 23.11 -0.09
CA MET A 32 9.53 24.22 -0.48
C MET A 32 10.12 25.58 -0.05
N ALA A 33 10.59 25.69 1.20
CA ALA A 33 11.10 26.93 1.77
C ALA A 33 12.43 27.38 1.13
N ARG A 34 13.27 26.45 0.64
CA ARG A 34 14.56 26.78 -0.01
C ARG A 34 14.41 27.70 -1.21
N LYS A 35 13.29 27.62 -1.93
CA LYS A 35 12.97 28.52 -3.03
C LYS A 35 12.84 29.98 -2.60
N PHE A 36 12.37 30.20 -1.37
CA PHE A 36 12.04 31.53 -0.84
C PHE A 36 13.11 32.06 0.12
N ASN A 37 13.98 31.21 0.66
CA ASN A 37 15.02 31.60 1.58
C ASN A 37 16.18 30.59 1.60
N GLU A 38 17.43 31.08 1.60
CA GLU A 38 18.64 30.25 1.74
C GLU A 38 18.66 29.44 3.05
N ARG A 39 17.99 29.98 4.08
CA ARG A 39 17.78 29.35 5.39
C ARG A 39 16.33 28.88 5.50
N PRO A 40 16.00 27.67 5.02
CA PRO A 40 14.62 27.19 4.91
C PRO A 40 13.93 27.03 6.27
N GLU A 41 14.67 26.96 7.37
CA GLU A 41 14.09 26.96 8.71
C GLU A 41 13.41 28.30 9.07
N VAL A 42 13.84 29.42 8.47
CA VAL A 42 13.32 30.76 8.80
C VAL A 42 11.88 30.95 8.32
N PRO A 43 11.51 30.64 7.05
CA PRO A 43 10.11 30.66 6.60
C PRO A 43 9.21 29.74 7.41
N ILE A 44 9.66 28.51 7.71
CA ILE A 44 8.87 27.53 8.46
C ILE A 44 8.57 28.05 9.88
N GLN A 45 9.59 28.55 10.58
CA GLN A 45 9.40 29.12 11.92
C GLN A 45 8.53 30.38 11.90
N SER A 46 8.69 31.24 10.89
CA SER A 46 7.87 32.46 10.73
C SER A 46 6.41 32.11 10.48
N TRP A 47 6.13 31.10 9.67
CA TRP A 47 4.78 30.61 9.43
C TRP A 47 4.15 30.04 10.69
N MET A 48 4.88 29.22 11.45
CA MET A 48 4.38 28.61 12.69
C MET A 48 4.11 29.60 13.82
N LYS A 49 4.60 30.85 13.72
CA LYS A 49 4.27 31.92 14.68
C LYS A 49 2.88 32.50 14.48
N ASN A 50 2.31 32.37 13.30
CA ASN A 50 1.03 33.02 13.00
C ASN A 50 -0.09 32.36 13.81
N ALA A 51 -0.90 33.17 14.48
CA ALA A 51 -2.01 32.68 15.30
C ALA A 51 -3.02 31.85 14.46
N SER A 52 -3.25 32.24 13.21
CA SER A 52 -4.08 31.49 12.26
C SER A 52 -3.47 30.12 11.94
N THR A 53 -2.17 30.05 11.68
CA THR A 53 -1.45 28.80 11.44
C THR A 53 -1.55 27.87 12.64
N LEU A 54 -1.31 28.37 13.86
CA LEU A 54 -1.40 27.54 15.06
C LEU A 54 -2.80 26.99 15.28
N LYS A 55 -3.82 27.82 15.04
CA LYS A 55 -5.21 27.37 15.12
C LYS A 55 -5.51 26.30 14.07
N PHE A 56 -4.98 26.44 12.86
CA PHE A 56 -5.12 25.44 11.81
C PHE A 56 -4.43 24.12 12.18
N LEU A 57 -3.16 24.18 12.63
CA LEU A 57 -2.39 23.01 13.06
C LEU A 57 -3.09 22.30 14.24
N GLU A 58 -3.52 23.06 15.25
CA GLU A 58 -4.26 22.51 16.38
C GLU A 58 -5.56 21.82 15.95
N LEU A 59 -6.32 22.42 15.04
CA LEU A 59 -7.56 21.81 14.52
C LEU A 59 -7.25 20.53 13.75
N TRP A 60 -6.25 20.56 12.87
CA TRP A 60 -5.84 19.38 12.10
C TRP A 60 -5.42 18.23 13.03
N GLU A 61 -4.62 18.51 14.06
CA GLU A 61 -4.20 17.50 15.04
C GLU A 61 -5.38 16.97 15.85
N ARG A 62 -6.31 17.82 16.31
CA ARG A 62 -7.49 17.36 17.05
C ARG A 62 -8.38 16.41 16.24
N LEU A 63 -8.43 16.57 14.93
CA LEU A 63 -9.24 15.74 14.05
C LEU A 63 -8.54 14.42 13.68
N ASN A 64 -7.21 14.41 13.61
CA ASN A 64 -6.45 13.29 13.03
C ASN A 64 -5.51 12.58 14.01
N ASN A 65 -5.29 13.13 15.21
CA ASN A 65 -4.33 12.64 16.19
C ASN A 65 -4.98 12.45 17.58
N PRO A 66 -5.43 11.22 17.90
CA PRO A 66 -5.96 10.90 19.22
C PRO A 66 -4.98 11.15 20.38
N GLY A 67 -3.67 11.15 20.11
CA GLY A 67 -2.61 11.39 21.10
C GLY A 67 -2.25 12.86 21.31
N PHE A 68 -2.93 13.80 20.64
CA PHE A 68 -2.59 15.22 20.70
C PHE A 68 -2.89 15.85 22.08
N LYS A 69 -1.88 16.49 22.66
CA LYS A 69 -1.95 17.12 23.99
C LYS A 69 -2.49 18.55 23.90
N HIS A 70 -3.80 18.68 23.70
CA HIS A 70 -4.45 20.00 23.53
C HIS A 70 -4.19 20.99 24.69
N TYR A 71 -4.04 20.52 25.93
CA TYR A 71 -3.76 21.39 27.09
C TYR A 71 -2.43 22.17 26.95
N GLN A 72 -1.47 21.68 26.16
CA GLN A 72 -0.20 22.35 25.90
C GLN A 72 -0.37 23.61 25.02
N MET A 73 -1.53 23.77 24.35
CA MET A 73 -1.80 24.94 23.53
C MET A 73 -1.89 26.24 24.33
N VAL A 74 -2.29 26.18 25.60
CA VAL A 74 -2.32 27.35 26.49
C VAL A 74 -0.89 27.87 26.69
N VAL A 75 0.02 26.98 27.10
CA VAL A 75 1.45 27.28 27.31
C VAL A 75 2.09 27.82 26.03
N ILE A 76 1.81 27.18 24.89
CA ILE A 76 2.34 27.60 23.58
C ILE A 76 1.88 29.03 23.21
N ARG A 77 0.61 29.36 23.46
CA ARG A 77 0.08 30.71 23.17
C ARG A 77 0.67 31.76 24.10
N GLU A 78 0.85 31.44 25.38
CA GLU A 78 1.52 32.31 26.37
C GLU A 78 2.97 32.56 25.99
N GLU A 79 3.74 31.52 25.65
CA GLU A 79 5.14 31.64 25.23
C GLU A 79 5.30 32.56 24.00
N LEU A 80 4.37 32.50 23.05
CA LEU A 80 4.37 33.33 21.85
C LEU A 80 4.02 34.79 22.15
N ALA A 81 3.09 35.02 23.06
CA ALA A 81 2.66 36.36 23.48
C ALA A 81 3.76 37.09 24.26
N ASP A 82 4.43 36.40 25.19
CA ASP A 82 5.38 37.03 26.12
C ASP A 82 6.76 37.29 25.52
N ASN A 83 7.25 36.40 24.64
CA ASN A 83 8.64 36.41 24.23
C ASN A 83 8.87 36.69 22.74
N GLY A 84 7.84 36.65 21.89
CA GLY A 84 7.99 36.66 20.43
C GLY A 84 8.93 35.56 19.89
N ARG A 85 9.31 34.60 20.73
CA ARG A 85 10.32 33.58 20.46
C ARG A 85 9.71 32.50 19.56
N PHE A 86 10.55 31.99 18.67
CA PHE A 86 10.17 31.02 17.66
C PHE A 86 9.89 29.65 18.31
N ILE A 87 8.72 29.06 18.07
CA ILE A 87 8.52 27.63 18.32
C ILE A 87 8.98 26.89 17.08
N SER A 88 10.06 26.12 17.22
CA SER A 88 10.52 25.24 16.15
C SER A 88 9.54 24.09 15.94
N ALA A 89 9.49 23.54 14.73
CA ALA A 89 8.70 22.35 14.42
C ALA A 89 8.99 21.19 15.38
N LEU A 90 10.26 20.99 15.76
CA LEU A 90 10.65 19.96 16.72
C LEU A 90 10.07 20.22 18.12
N LYS A 91 10.15 21.46 18.61
CA LYS A 91 9.56 21.84 19.92
C LYS A 91 8.04 21.66 19.93
N TRP A 92 7.37 22.02 18.83
CA TRP A 92 5.93 21.79 18.65
C TRP A 92 5.57 20.31 18.79
N ILE A 93 6.29 19.43 18.09
CA ILE A 93 6.10 17.98 18.13
C ILE A 93 6.33 17.44 19.55
N GLU A 94 7.43 17.81 20.20
CA GLU A 94 7.79 17.32 21.55
C GLU A 94 6.77 17.73 22.61
N MET A 95 6.30 18.98 22.58
CA MET A 95 5.33 19.48 23.55
C MET A 95 3.95 18.84 23.33
N THR A 96 3.48 18.80 22.09
CA THR A 96 2.08 18.48 21.80
C THR A 96 1.85 17.02 21.42
N GLY A 97 2.88 16.26 21.06
CA GLY A 97 2.72 14.94 20.46
C GLY A 97 2.13 14.99 19.04
N ALA A 98 2.30 16.13 18.34
CA ALA A 98 1.81 16.32 16.98
C ALA A 98 2.39 15.28 16.02
N ILE A 99 1.54 14.79 15.11
CA ILE A 99 1.93 13.83 14.06
C ILE A 99 1.94 14.47 12.67
N GLY A 100 1.18 15.54 12.46
CA GLY A 100 1.01 16.19 11.16
C GLY A 100 2.26 16.91 10.66
N ILE A 101 3.25 17.14 11.53
CA ILE A 101 4.58 17.61 11.17
C ILE A 101 5.60 16.62 11.72
N SER A 102 6.60 16.28 10.92
CA SER A 102 7.75 15.46 11.31
C SER A 102 9.03 16.23 11.00
N SER A 103 9.96 16.31 11.95
CA SER A 103 11.23 17.01 11.75
C SER A 103 12.39 16.14 12.22
N LYS A 104 13.34 15.85 11.32
CA LYS A 104 14.59 15.13 11.62
C LYS A 104 15.78 16.00 11.24
N ARG A 105 16.84 16.02 12.07
CA ARG A 105 18.10 16.71 11.75
C ARG A 105 19.04 15.78 10.97
N GLY A 106 19.95 16.34 10.16
CA GLY A 106 21.02 15.61 9.48
C GLY A 106 20.93 15.59 7.94
N ARG A 107 21.82 14.83 7.29
CA ARG A 107 22.00 14.79 5.81
C ARG A 107 20.75 14.35 5.04
N TYR A 108 19.90 13.53 5.65
CA TYR A 108 18.59 13.10 5.13
C TYR A 108 17.42 13.65 5.96
N GLY A 109 17.71 14.68 6.76
CA GLY A 109 16.75 15.40 7.59
C GLY A 109 15.95 16.42 6.79
N GLY A 110 15.11 17.16 7.50
CA GLY A 110 14.16 18.11 6.94
C GLY A 110 12.88 18.11 7.78
N THR A 111 12.08 19.16 7.59
CA THR A 111 10.74 19.24 8.15
C THR A 111 9.74 18.85 7.08
N TYR A 112 9.03 17.77 7.33
CA TYR A 112 7.96 17.23 6.52
C TYR A 112 6.63 17.51 7.19
N ALA A 113 5.57 17.69 6.41
CA ALA A 113 4.22 17.78 6.96
C ALA A 113 3.22 17.05 6.09
N HIS A 114 2.12 16.62 6.69
CA HIS A 114 0.97 16.05 6.00
C HIS A 114 0.53 16.96 4.84
N GLU A 115 -0.02 16.39 3.77
CA GLU A 115 -0.36 17.14 2.55
C GLU A 115 -1.20 18.40 2.82
N ASP A 116 -2.24 18.32 3.66
CA ASP A 116 -3.09 19.47 4.03
C ASP A 116 -2.28 20.60 4.68
N ILE A 117 -1.39 20.23 5.61
CA ILE A 117 -0.53 21.16 6.33
C ILE A 117 0.50 21.78 5.39
N ALA A 118 1.04 20.99 4.47
CA ALA A 118 1.95 21.48 3.44
C ALA A 118 1.25 22.41 2.44
N PHE A 119 0.00 22.14 2.07
CA PHE A 119 -0.80 23.06 1.25
C PHE A 119 -1.08 24.39 1.98
N GLU A 120 -1.33 24.35 3.28
CA GLU A 120 -1.47 25.57 4.07
C GLU A 120 -0.15 26.36 4.13
N PHE A 121 0.98 25.68 4.31
CA PHE A 121 2.29 26.34 4.24
C PHE A 121 2.56 26.96 2.86
N ALA A 122 2.25 26.24 1.78
CA ALA A 122 2.36 26.75 0.41
C ALA A 122 1.49 27.99 0.21
N SER A 123 0.28 28.01 0.78
CA SER A 123 -0.62 29.17 0.74
C SER A 123 0.00 30.41 1.37
N TRP A 124 0.73 30.21 2.48
CA TRP A 124 1.44 31.29 3.16
C TRP A 124 2.69 31.75 2.40
N LEU A 125 3.39 30.84 1.72
CA LEU A 125 4.57 31.17 0.90
C LEU A 125 4.21 32.02 -0.34
N SER A 126 3.25 31.53 -1.15
CA SER A 126 2.80 32.21 -2.36
C SER A 126 1.57 31.53 -2.95
N ALA A 127 0.59 32.33 -3.41
CA ALA A 127 -0.58 31.83 -4.13
C ALA A 127 -0.20 31.09 -5.42
N GLU A 128 0.81 31.55 -6.14
CA GLU A 128 1.32 30.91 -7.35
C GLU A 128 1.91 29.53 -7.02
N PHE A 129 2.80 29.47 -6.02
CA PHE A 129 3.44 28.22 -5.60
C PHE A 129 2.41 27.19 -5.14
N LYS A 130 1.38 27.63 -4.40
CA LYS A 130 0.25 26.78 -3.99
C LYS A 130 -0.46 26.16 -5.20
N LEU A 131 -0.75 26.94 -6.24
CA LEU A 131 -1.45 26.43 -7.43
C LEU A 131 -0.63 25.38 -8.17
N TYR A 132 0.68 25.59 -8.32
CA TYR A 132 1.56 24.58 -8.89
C TYR A 132 1.60 23.31 -8.02
N LEU A 133 1.74 23.46 -6.70
CA LEU A 133 1.74 22.32 -5.78
C LEU A 133 0.45 21.49 -5.87
N ILE A 134 -0.71 22.15 -5.93
CA ILE A 134 -2.00 21.47 -6.10
C ILE A 134 -2.04 20.70 -7.42
N THR A 135 -1.60 21.32 -8.50
CA THR A 135 -1.64 20.73 -9.84
C THR A 135 -0.74 19.50 -9.91
N GLU A 136 0.50 19.64 -9.44
CA GLU A 136 1.50 18.56 -9.44
C GLU A 136 1.12 17.41 -8.50
N PHE A 137 0.59 17.73 -7.33
CA PHE A 137 0.11 16.70 -6.40
C PHE A 137 -1.09 15.94 -6.95
N LYS A 138 -2.04 16.62 -7.62
CA LYS A 138 -3.16 15.96 -8.30
C LYS A 138 -2.68 15.05 -9.43
N ARG A 139 -1.71 15.51 -10.25
CA ARG A 139 -1.10 14.70 -11.31
C ARG A 139 -0.50 13.41 -10.72
N LEU A 140 0.28 13.52 -9.65
CA LEU A 140 0.85 12.35 -8.98
C LEU A 140 -0.22 11.37 -8.48
N LYS A 141 -1.29 11.87 -7.86
CA LYS A 141 -2.37 11.02 -7.35
C LYS A 141 -3.11 10.29 -8.49
N LEU A 142 -3.29 10.94 -9.63
CA LEU A 142 -3.88 10.31 -10.82
C LEU A 142 -2.97 9.20 -11.36
N GLU A 143 -1.67 9.46 -11.52
CA GLU A 143 -0.73 8.43 -11.98
C GLU A 143 -0.64 7.25 -11.00
N GLU A 144 -0.71 7.51 -9.68
CA GLU A 144 -0.76 6.45 -8.66
C GLU A 144 -2.02 5.59 -8.79
N ALA A 145 -3.17 6.20 -9.06
CA ALA A 145 -4.42 5.49 -9.28
C ALA A 145 -4.38 4.65 -10.57
N GLU A 146 -3.88 5.23 -11.67
CA GLU A 146 -3.72 4.54 -12.95
C GLU A 146 -2.76 3.36 -12.84
N ARG A 147 -1.60 3.53 -12.17
CA ARG A 147 -0.65 2.44 -11.92
C ARG A 147 -1.30 1.29 -11.15
N LYS A 148 -2.01 1.60 -10.06
CA LYS A 148 -2.75 0.57 -9.27
C LYS A 148 -3.80 -0.14 -10.12
N GLN A 149 -4.52 0.59 -10.96
CA GLN A 149 -5.51 0.01 -11.86
C GLN A 149 -4.88 -0.91 -12.91
N LEU A 150 -3.74 -0.50 -13.48
CA LEU A 150 -2.98 -1.32 -14.44
C LEU A 150 -2.45 -2.61 -13.78
N GLU A 151 -1.87 -2.51 -12.58
CA GLU A 151 -1.42 -3.69 -11.81
C GLU A 151 -2.57 -4.66 -11.55
N TRP A 152 -3.73 -4.13 -11.13
CA TRP A 152 -4.91 -4.94 -10.89
C TRP A 152 -5.49 -5.58 -12.17
N ASN A 153 -5.51 -4.84 -13.27
CA ASN A 153 -5.92 -5.36 -14.58
C ASN A 153 -4.98 -6.46 -15.07
N ALA A 154 -3.67 -6.27 -14.91
CA ALA A 154 -2.66 -7.28 -15.27
C ALA A 154 -2.84 -8.55 -14.45
N GLN A 155 -3.07 -8.42 -13.13
CA GLN A 155 -3.34 -9.57 -12.26
C GLN A 155 -4.57 -10.36 -12.72
N ARG A 156 -5.68 -9.66 -13.01
CA ARG A 156 -6.91 -10.29 -13.51
C ARG A 156 -6.71 -10.98 -14.85
N PHE A 157 -5.96 -10.36 -15.76
CA PHE A 157 -5.63 -10.94 -17.05
C PHE A 157 -4.85 -12.24 -16.88
N LEU A 158 -3.81 -12.26 -16.03
CA LEU A 158 -3.01 -13.45 -15.75
C LEU A 158 -3.86 -14.56 -15.12
N THR A 159 -4.65 -14.26 -14.09
CA THR A 159 -5.55 -15.24 -13.47
C THR A 159 -6.51 -15.86 -14.48
N LYS A 160 -7.15 -15.04 -15.34
CA LYS A 160 -8.06 -15.55 -16.36
C LYS A 160 -7.36 -16.44 -17.40
N ARG A 161 -6.14 -16.08 -17.82
CA ARG A 161 -5.36 -16.85 -18.79
C ARG A 161 -4.87 -18.16 -18.20
N ASN A 162 -4.41 -18.17 -16.95
CA ASN A 162 -3.90 -19.38 -16.29
C ASN A 162 -5.03 -20.38 -16.00
N TYR A 163 -6.20 -19.90 -15.57
CA TYR A 163 -7.39 -20.76 -15.47
C TYR A 163 -7.72 -21.43 -16.81
N ALA A 164 -7.67 -20.68 -17.92
CA ALA A 164 -7.91 -21.23 -19.26
C ALA A 164 -6.84 -22.26 -19.68
N LEU A 165 -5.56 -22.00 -19.38
CA LEU A 165 -4.46 -22.95 -19.64
C LEU A 165 -4.67 -24.26 -18.88
N GLN A 166 -5.01 -24.19 -17.60
CA GLN A 166 -5.28 -25.39 -16.82
C GLN A 166 -6.51 -26.14 -17.35
N THR A 167 -7.61 -25.44 -17.60
CA THR A 167 -8.83 -26.06 -18.17
C THR A 167 -8.51 -26.79 -19.47
N GLU A 168 -7.72 -26.18 -20.35
CA GLU A 168 -7.32 -26.81 -21.61
C GLU A 168 -6.39 -28.01 -21.39
N ALA A 169 -5.45 -27.94 -20.44
CA ALA A 169 -4.58 -29.07 -20.10
C ALA A 169 -5.39 -30.28 -19.59
N VAL A 170 -6.38 -30.06 -18.72
CA VAL A 170 -7.33 -31.10 -18.27
C VAL A 170 -8.07 -31.68 -19.46
N LYS A 171 -8.63 -30.81 -20.31
CA LYS A 171 -9.40 -31.22 -21.49
C LYS A 171 -8.59 -32.07 -22.48
N GLN A 172 -7.34 -31.70 -22.74
CA GLN A 172 -6.53 -32.36 -23.77
C GLN A 172 -5.83 -33.63 -23.28
N ASN A 173 -5.52 -33.73 -21.98
CA ASN A 173 -4.67 -34.82 -21.47
C ASN A 173 -5.40 -35.74 -20.50
N LEU A 174 -6.29 -35.20 -19.65
CA LEU A 174 -7.00 -36.00 -18.64
C LEU A 174 -8.34 -36.52 -19.15
N LEU A 175 -9.15 -35.69 -19.81
CA LEU A 175 -10.46 -36.12 -20.33
C LEU A 175 -10.39 -37.32 -21.28
N PRO A 176 -9.43 -37.42 -22.23
CA PRO A 176 -9.35 -38.58 -23.12
C PRO A 176 -9.04 -39.90 -22.40
N GLN A 177 -8.50 -39.81 -21.19
CA GLN A 177 -8.14 -40.96 -20.33
C GLN A 177 -9.18 -41.18 -19.22
N SER A 178 -10.22 -40.35 -19.15
CA SER A 178 -11.19 -40.40 -18.06
C SER A 178 -12.03 -41.66 -18.13
N THR A 179 -12.23 -42.29 -16.97
CA THR A 179 -13.12 -43.45 -16.82
C THR A 179 -14.58 -43.04 -16.63
N TYR A 180 -14.86 -41.75 -16.49
CA TYR A 180 -16.20 -41.21 -16.31
C TYR A 180 -16.96 -41.15 -17.64
N LYS A 181 -18.30 -41.27 -17.55
CA LYS A 181 -19.18 -40.95 -18.67
C LYS A 181 -19.11 -39.45 -18.98
N GLU A 182 -19.47 -39.08 -20.21
CA GLU A 182 -19.45 -37.69 -20.66
C GLU A 182 -20.21 -36.72 -19.72
N GLU A 183 -21.36 -37.15 -19.20
CA GLU A 183 -22.18 -36.41 -18.22
C GLU A 183 -21.47 -36.14 -16.88
N ASP A 184 -20.46 -36.93 -16.53
CA ASP A 184 -19.73 -36.89 -15.26
C ASP A 184 -18.28 -36.35 -15.42
N GLN A 185 -17.85 -36.00 -16.63
CA GLN A 185 -16.48 -35.52 -16.89
C GLN A 185 -16.14 -34.19 -16.18
N TRP A 186 -17.14 -33.47 -15.67
CA TRP A 186 -16.94 -32.30 -14.81
C TRP A 186 -16.15 -32.63 -13.53
N ILE A 187 -16.16 -33.90 -13.10
CA ILE A 187 -15.43 -34.40 -11.92
C ILE A 187 -13.91 -34.24 -12.10
N GLU A 188 -13.37 -34.42 -13.30
CA GLU A 188 -11.94 -34.24 -13.57
C GLU A 188 -11.51 -32.79 -13.32
N TYR A 189 -12.31 -31.83 -13.79
CA TYR A 189 -12.06 -30.41 -13.56
C TYR A 189 -12.18 -30.04 -12.08
N ALA A 190 -13.24 -30.52 -11.41
CA ALA A 190 -13.45 -30.28 -9.98
C ALA A 190 -12.29 -30.87 -9.16
N SER A 191 -11.81 -32.05 -9.54
CA SER A 191 -10.72 -32.70 -8.85
C SER A 191 -9.40 -31.95 -9.00
N GLU A 192 -9.07 -31.43 -10.19
CA GLU A 192 -7.86 -30.63 -10.39
C GLU A 192 -7.93 -29.27 -9.68
N ALA A 193 -9.11 -28.67 -9.58
CA ALA A 193 -9.32 -27.48 -8.76
C ALA A 193 -9.07 -27.77 -7.27
N ASP A 194 -9.50 -28.94 -6.78
CA ASP A 194 -9.26 -29.35 -5.39
C ASP A 194 -7.80 -29.69 -5.08
N ILE A 195 -7.00 -30.17 -6.05
CA ILE A 195 -5.54 -30.29 -5.88
C ILE A 195 -4.92 -28.93 -5.59
N LEU A 196 -5.28 -27.92 -6.37
CA LEU A 196 -4.78 -26.55 -6.18
C LEU A 196 -5.23 -25.98 -4.83
N ASN A 197 -6.51 -26.16 -4.48
CA ASN A 197 -7.04 -25.69 -3.20
C ASN A 197 -6.34 -26.39 -2.03
N GLY A 198 -6.14 -27.70 -2.10
CA GLY A 198 -5.42 -28.46 -1.08
C GLY A 198 -3.96 -28.05 -0.97
N ALA A 199 -3.28 -27.81 -2.09
CA ALA A 199 -1.88 -27.39 -2.11
C ALA A 199 -1.66 -26.00 -1.50
N LEU A 200 -2.59 -25.07 -1.72
CA LEU A 200 -2.48 -23.69 -1.27
C LEU A 200 -3.14 -23.42 0.10
N PHE A 201 -4.36 -23.89 0.28
CA PHE A 201 -5.19 -23.59 1.46
C PHE A 201 -5.26 -24.76 2.46
N GLY A 202 -4.76 -25.94 2.09
CA GLY A 202 -4.81 -27.13 2.95
C GLY A 202 -6.21 -27.75 3.08
N THR A 203 -7.17 -27.32 2.27
CA THR A 203 -8.56 -27.78 2.33
C THR A 203 -9.18 -27.84 0.93
N THR A 204 -10.15 -28.74 0.74
CA THR A 204 -10.94 -28.85 -0.49
C THR A 204 -12.11 -27.88 -0.49
N ALA A 205 -12.73 -27.65 -1.66
CA ALA A 205 -13.91 -26.80 -1.77
C ALA A 205 -15.10 -27.34 -0.96
N LYS A 206 -15.20 -28.67 -0.78
CA LYS A 206 -16.23 -29.29 0.05
C LYS A 206 -15.97 -29.04 1.54
N GLN A 207 -14.77 -29.35 2.02
CA GLN A 207 -14.38 -29.14 3.42
C GLN A 207 -14.50 -27.66 3.82
N TRP A 208 -14.13 -26.75 2.93
CA TRP A 208 -14.27 -25.32 3.20
C TRP A 208 -15.72 -24.91 3.45
N ARG A 209 -16.68 -25.38 2.62
CA ARG A 209 -18.12 -25.11 2.82
C ARG A 209 -18.66 -25.70 4.10
N GLU A 210 -18.19 -26.89 4.48
CA GLU A 210 -18.53 -27.52 5.76
C GLU A 210 -18.06 -26.68 6.96
N TYR A 211 -16.90 -26.04 6.85
CA TYR A 211 -16.37 -25.15 7.90
C TYR A 211 -16.95 -23.73 7.87
N HIS A 212 -17.54 -23.29 6.75
CA HIS A 212 -18.06 -21.93 6.52
C HIS A 212 -19.52 -21.95 6.02
N PRO A 213 -20.47 -22.46 6.81
CA PRO A 213 -21.85 -22.66 6.37
C PRO A 213 -22.64 -21.37 6.13
N GLU A 214 -22.27 -20.25 6.78
CA GLU A 214 -22.97 -18.97 6.58
C GLU A 214 -22.45 -18.23 5.33
N GLU A 215 -21.18 -18.38 5.00
CA GLU A 215 -20.57 -17.95 3.73
C GLU A 215 -21.12 -18.76 2.55
N ASP A 216 -21.24 -20.08 2.68
CA ASP A 216 -21.79 -20.97 1.64
C ASP A 216 -23.26 -20.62 1.33
N LYS A 217 -24.07 -20.32 2.35
CA LYS A 217 -25.46 -19.82 2.17
C LYS A 217 -25.52 -18.52 1.37
N ARG A 218 -24.47 -17.70 1.42
CA ARG A 218 -24.35 -16.46 0.63
C ARG A 218 -23.80 -16.70 -0.77
N GLY A 219 -23.43 -17.94 -1.11
CA GLY A 219 -22.83 -18.32 -2.38
C GLY A 219 -21.35 -17.95 -2.51
N GLU A 220 -20.69 -17.63 -1.39
CA GLU A 220 -19.25 -17.32 -1.36
C GLU A 220 -18.43 -18.63 -1.42
N ASN A 221 -17.22 -18.57 -1.99
CA ASN A 221 -16.32 -19.71 -2.10
C ASN A 221 -14.94 -19.43 -1.48
N ILE A 222 -14.13 -20.46 -1.28
CA ILE A 222 -12.79 -20.35 -0.66
C ILE A 222 -11.89 -19.28 -1.29
N ARG A 223 -11.97 -19.06 -2.61
CA ARG A 223 -11.15 -18.09 -3.33
C ARG A 223 -11.62 -16.65 -3.09
N ASP A 224 -12.89 -16.44 -2.74
CA ASP A 224 -13.43 -15.10 -2.42
C ASP A 224 -12.84 -14.55 -1.11
N HIS A 225 -12.36 -15.42 -0.23
CA HIS A 225 -11.71 -15.08 1.04
C HIS A 225 -10.18 -15.14 0.97
N ALA A 226 -9.60 -15.41 -0.22
CA ALA A 226 -8.16 -15.45 -0.39
C ALA A 226 -7.56 -14.03 -0.48
N SER A 227 -6.41 -13.83 0.15
CA SER A 227 -5.63 -12.59 -0.01
C SER A 227 -5.09 -12.44 -1.44
N ASN A 228 -4.74 -11.21 -1.83
CA ASN A 228 -4.13 -10.93 -3.14
C ASN A 228 -2.88 -11.79 -3.39
N ILE A 229 -2.06 -12.02 -2.36
CA ILE A 229 -0.88 -12.89 -2.44
C ILE A 229 -1.29 -14.33 -2.71
N GLN A 230 -2.30 -14.85 -2.00
CA GLN A 230 -2.78 -16.22 -2.22
C GLN A 230 -3.37 -16.38 -3.63
N LEU A 231 -4.12 -15.40 -4.15
CA LEU A 231 -4.64 -15.43 -5.51
C LEU A 231 -3.53 -15.39 -6.58
N LEU A 232 -2.44 -14.65 -6.33
CA LEU A 232 -1.26 -14.67 -7.19
C LEU A 232 -0.59 -16.04 -7.20
N VAL A 233 -0.34 -16.62 -6.01
CA VAL A 233 0.24 -17.96 -5.89
C VAL A 233 -0.66 -18.99 -6.58
N LEU A 234 -1.97 -18.94 -6.36
CA LEU A 234 -2.93 -19.82 -7.02
C LEU A 234 -2.82 -19.74 -8.54
N SER A 235 -2.75 -18.53 -9.09
CA SER A 235 -2.59 -18.32 -10.53
C SER A 235 -1.28 -18.93 -11.06
N ASN A 236 -0.18 -18.85 -10.31
CA ASN A 236 1.07 -19.49 -10.69
C ASN A 236 0.96 -21.03 -10.62
N LEU A 237 0.33 -21.56 -9.57
CA LEU A 237 0.08 -23.00 -9.41
C LEU A 237 -0.77 -23.54 -10.56
N GLU A 238 -1.74 -22.77 -11.06
CA GLU A 238 -2.55 -23.15 -12.22
C GLU A 238 -1.68 -23.39 -13.48
N ALA A 239 -0.73 -22.49 -13.74
CA ALA A 239 0.20 -22.65 -14.86
C ALA A 239 1.15 -23.84 -14.67
N ILE A 240 1.70 -24.03 -13.46
CA ILE A 240 2.61 -25.14 -13.15
C ILE A 240 1.86 -26.48 -13.28
N ASN A 241 0.63 -26.57 -12.78
CA ASN A 241 -0.16 -27.80 -12.88
C ASN A 241 -0.51 -28.12 -14.34
N ALA A 242 -0.88 -27.12 -15.14
CA ALA A 242 -1.15 -27.30 -16.57
C ALA A 242 0.03 -27.92 -17.33
N GLU A 243 1.26 -27.44 -17.08
CA GLU A 243 2.47 -27.99 -17.68
C GLU A 243 2.73 -29.43 -17.20
N MET A 244 2.61 -29.70 -15.90
CA MET A 244 2.79 -31.05 -15.37
C MET A 244 1.73 -32.05 -15.86
N ILE A 245 0.49 -31.61 -16.09
CA ILE A 245 -0.55 -32.42 -16.72
C ILE A 245 -0.13 -32.78 -18.15
N ARG A 246 0.39 -31.81 -18.92
CA ARG A 246 0.88 -32.05 -20.29
C ARG A 246 2.07 -33.01 -20.31
N ASP A 247 2.94 -32.93 -19.31
CA ASP A 247 4.10 -33.81 -19.17
C ASP A 247 3.73 -35.20 -18.61
N GLY A 248 2.45 -35.47 -18.31
CA GLY A 248 1.98 -36.76 -17.83
C GLY A 248 2.40 -37.10 -16.40
N VAL A 249 2.75 -36.09 -15.58
CA VAL A 249 3.18 -36.30 -14.19
C VAL A 249 2.00 -36.83 -13.36
N PRO A 250 2.18 -37.89 -12.55
CA PRO A 250 1.11 -38.45 -11.70
C PRO A 250 0.53 -37.44 -10.70
N LYS A 251 -0.75 -37.59 -10.39
CA LYS A 251 -1.54 -36.65 -9.58
C LYS A 251 -0.96 -36.41 -8.18
N GLU A 252 -0.54 -37.47 -7.51
CA GLU A 252 0.05 -37.43 -6.17
C GLU A 252 1.37 -36.65 -6.18
N GLU A 253 2.18 -36.86 -7.22
CA GLU A 253 3.44 -36.15 -7.40
C GLU A 253 3.21 -34.66 -7.71
N ARG A 254 2.22 -34.35 -8.57
CA ARG A 254 1.83 -32.96 -8.84
C ARG A 254 1.41 -32.25 -7.56
N PHE A 255 0.57 -32.87 -6.73
CA PHE A 255 0.13 -32.27 -5.47
C PHE A 255 1.30 -31.88 -4.56
N LEU A 256 2.27 -32.77 -4.36
CA LEU A 256 3.45 -32.49 -3.51
C LEU A 256 4.29 -31.34 -4.07
N ARG A 257 4.53 -31.33 -5.38
CA ARG A 257 5.29 -30.25 -6.05
C ARG A 257 4.55 -28.91 -5.95
N LEU A 258 3.22 -28.90 -6.14
CA LEU A 258 2.40 -27.70 -6.01
C LEU A 258 2.40 -27.17 -4.57
N GLN A 259 2.31 -28.04 -3.58
CA GLN A 259 2.37 -27.65 -2.16
C GLN A 259 3.72 -27.02 -1.81
N GLN A 260 4.82 -27.61 -2.27
CA GLN A 260 6.16 -27.04 -2.08
C GLN A 260 6.30 -25.68 -2.76
N ALA A 261 5.82 -25.56 -4.00
CA ALA A 261 5.81 -24.29 -4.73
C ALA A 261 4.96 -23.22 -4.01
N ALA A 262 3.80 -23.59 -3.47
CA ALA A 262 2.92 -22.70 -2.73
C ALA A 262 3.62 -22.15 -1.47
N LEU A 263 4.17 -23.04 -0.64
CA LEU A 263 4.88 -22.67 0.59
C LEU A 263 6.08 -21.76 0.30
N PHE A 264 6.86 -22.10 -0.73
CA PHE A 264 8.01 -21.29 -1.14
C PHE A 264 7.59 -19.89 -1.57
N GLN A 265 6.60 -19.78 -2.47
CA GLN A 265 6.14 -18.49 -2.98
C GLN A 265 5.50 -17.63 -1.87
N LEU A 266 4.63 -18.20 -1.04
CA LEU A 266 4.03 -17.49 0.10
C LEU A 266 5.12 -16.98 1.06
N GLY A 267 6.14 -17.80 1.36
CA GLY A 267 7.24 -17.43 2.24
C GLY A 267 8.08 -16.25 1.73
N ILE A 268 8.24 -16.14 0.41
CA ILE A 268 8.91 -14.99 -0.22
C ILE A 268 8.00 -13.76 -0.18
N TYR A 269 6.76 -13.88 -0.65
CA TYR A 269 5.87 -12.72 -0.79
C TYR A 269 5.48 -12.11 0.56
N TYR A 270 5.21 -12.90 1.59
CA TYR A 270 4.93 -12.35 2.93
C TYR A 270 6.15 -11.72 3.58
N ARG A 271 7.37 -12.23 3.33
CA ARG A 271 8.61 -11.60 3.82
C ARG A 271 8.82 -10.24 3.17
N ASP A 272 8.62 -10.16 1.86
CA ASP A 272 8.76 -8.92 1.12
C ASP A 272 7.68 -7.90 1.55
N GLN A 273 6.45 -8.35 1.81
CA GLN A 273 5.41 -7.49 2.35
C GLN A 273 5.75 -6.96 3.75
N GLN A 274 6.24 -7.79 4.66
CA GLN A 274 6.69 -7.34 5.98
C GLN A 274 7.86 -6.36 5.91
N LEU A 275 8.77 -6.53 4.95
CA LEU A 275 9.87 -5.58 4.70
C LEU A 275 9.36 -4.25 4.15
N ILE A 276 8.37 -4.29 3.24
CA ILE A 276 7.70 -3.09 2.72
C ILE A 276 6.99 -2.35 3.86
N ASP A 277 6.22 -3.04 4.69
CA ASP A 277 5.48 -2.44 5.80
C ASP A 277 6.42 -1.81 6.84
N LYS A 278 7.53 -2.48 7.17
CA LYS A 278 8.57 -1.92 8.06
C LYS A 278 9.30 -0.71 7.47
N THR A 279 9.56 -0.71 6.16
CA THR A 279 10.26 0.40 5.51
C THR A 279 9.35 1.60 5.21
N LEU A 280 8.03 1.41 5.18
CA LEU A 280 7.03 2.46 5.11
C LEU A 280 6.69 3.07 6.49
N GLY A 281 7.05 2.38 7.59
CA GLY A 281 6.88 2.83 8.97
C GLY A 281 8.07 3.59 9.59
N GLU A 282 9.18 3.82 8.88
CA GLU A 282 10.43 4.47 9.38
C GLU A 282 10.94 5.70 8.57
#